data_AF-A0A929DGJ4-F1
#
_entry.id   AF-A0A929DGJ4-F1
#
_cell.length_a   1.000
_cell.length_b   1.000
_cell.length_c   1.000
_cell.angle_alpha   90.00
_cell.angle_beta   90.00
_cell.angle_gamma   90.00
#
_symmetry.space_group_name_H-M   'P 1'
#
loop_
_entity.id
_entity.type
_entity.pdbx_description
1 polymer ?
#
loop_
_entity_poly.entity_id
_entity_poly.type
_entity_poly.pdbx_seq_one_letter_code
_entity_poly.pdbx_strand_id
1 'polypeptide(L)'
;MFRFEPGSYQTPSGFLPALACYKIGKNKKEIFDYILTNIKAIELTEQKAVESAEKSLKKAFKKKQKTGKDYNLAQSLKSDGFIKVDNPQFAKD
;
A
#
# COMPACT_ATOMS: atom_id res chain seq x y z
N MET A 1 5.74 -12.26 8.55
CA MET A 1 6.01 -10.80 8.50
C MET A 1 5.52 -10.28 7.15
N PHE A 2 5.01 -9.05 7.12
CA PHE A 2 4.62 -8.39 5.87
C PHE A 2 5.56 -7.22 5.60
N ARG A 3 5.92 -7.04 4.33
CA ARG A 3 6.58 -5.85 3.80
C ARG A 3 5.60 -5.14 2.87
N PHE A 4 5.59 -3.82 2.96
CA PHE A 4 4.79 -2.95 2.11
C PHE A 4 5.75 -2.13 1.26
N GLU A 5 5.46 -2.04 -0.03
CA GLU A 5 6.20 -1.20 -0.96
C GLU A 5 5.25 -0.15 -1.57
N PRO A 6 5.54 1.14 -1.40
CA PRO A 6 4.73 2.20 -1.98
C PRO A 6 4.87 2.23 -3.49
N GLY A 7 3.77 2.53 -4.17
CA GLY A 7 3.70 2.63 -5.61
C GLY A 7 2.47 3.40 -6.05
N SER A 8 2.16 3.30 -7.34
CA SER A 8 0.95 3.86 -7.93
C SER A 8 0.17 2.79 -8.69
N TYR A 9 -1.11 3.03 -8.89
CA TYR A 9 -1.97 2.28 -9.81
C TYR A 9 -2.56 3.24 -10.83
N GLN A 10 -2.23 3.05 -12.10
CA GLN A 10 -2.71 3.91 -13.18
C GLN A 10 -4.18 3.62 -13.49
N THR A 11 -4.95 4.69 -13.68
CA THR A 11 -6.35 4.66 -14.10
C THR A 11 -6.54 5.61 -15.30
N PRO A 12 -7.66 5.50 -16.05
CA PRO A 12 -7.96 6.46 -17.11
C PRO A 12 -8.03 7.92 -16.64
N SER A 13 -8.27 8.17 -15.35
CA SER A 13 -8.45 9.50 -14.77
C SER A 13 -7.21 10.04 -14.05
N GLY A 14 -6.11 9.27 -13.96
CA GLY A 14 -4.92 9.64 -13.22
C GLY A 14 -4.31 8.45 -12.46
N PHE A 15 -3.57 8.73 -11.40
CA PHE A 15 -2.81 7.75 -10.63
C PHE A 15 -3.37 7.62 -9.21
N LEU A 16 -3.61 6.39 -8.76
CA LEU A 16 -4.04 6.11 -7.40
C LEU A 16 -2.84 5.70 -6.53
N PRO A 17 -2.73 6.18 -5.29
CA PRO A 17 -1.77 5.67 -4.31
C PRO A 17 -1.97 4.18 -4.09
N ALA A 18 -0.89 3.40 -4.19
CA ALA A 18 -0.92 1.95 -4.02
C ALA A 18 0.18 1.45 -3.08
N LEU A 19 -0.06 0.32 -2.42
CA LEU A 19 0.90 -0.39 -1.59
C LEU A 19 0.93 -1.86 -2.01
N ALA A 20 2.03 -2.30 -2.59
CA ALA A 20 2.27 -3.71 -2.84
C ALA A 20 2.59 -4.41 -1.52
N CYS A 21 1.85 -5.46 -1.21
CA CYS A 21 1.99 -6.22 0.02
C CYS A 21 2.69 -7.53 -0.27
N TYR A 22 3.84 -7.74 0.36
CA TYR A 22 4.63 -8.96 0.25
C TYR A 22 4.62 -9.71 1.58
N LYS A 23 4.33 -11.01 1.50
CA LYS A 23 4.46 -11.93 2.61
C LYS A 23 5.88 -12.50 2.62
N ILE A 24 6.58 -12.34 3.74
CA ILE A 24 7.93 -12.88 3.92
C ILE A 24 7.82 -14.27 4.54
N GLY A 25 8.21 -15.29 3.77
CA GLY A 25 8.18 -16.70 4.16
C GLY A 25 9.40 -17.13 4.98
N LYS A 26 9.43 -18.42 5.36
CA LYS A 26 10.47 -19.02 6.22
C LYS A 26 11.90 -18.88 5.66
N ASN A 27 12.07 -18.77 4.34
CA ASN A 27 13.38 -18.65 3.68
C ASN A 27 13.73 -17.20 3.29
N LYS A 28 13.15 -16.19 3.97
CA LYS A 28 13.23 -14.76 3.60
C LYS A 28 12.76 -14.44 2.18
N LYS A 29 12.13 -15.40 1.49
CA LYS A 29 11.53 -15.20 0.18
C LYS A 29 10.32 -14.29 0.34
N GLU A 30 10.34 -13.17 -0.37
CA GLU A 30 9.20 -12.26 -0.49
C GLU A 30 8.26 -12.81 -1.56
N ILE A 31 7.01 -13.03 -1.20
CA ILE A 31 5.97 -13.50 -2.10
C ILE A 31 4.92 -12.41 -2.14
N PHE A 32 4.64 -11.90 -3.33
CA PHE A 32 3.53 -10.96 -3.53
C PHE A 32 2.22 -11.59 -3.05
N ASP A 33 1.43 -10.83 -2.28
CA ASP A 33 0.16 -11.29 -1.71
C ASP A 33 -1.01 -10.49 -2.31
N TYR A 34 -1.00 -9.15 -2.17
CA TYR A 34 -2.08 -8.29 -2.68
C TYR A 34 -1.63 -6.82 -2.82
N ILE A 35 -2.46 -5.98 -3.45
CA ILE A 35 -2.31 -4.50 -3.42
C ILE A 35 -3.34 -3.91 -2.46
N LEU A 36 -2.93 -2.86 -1.75
CA LEU A 36 -3.85 -1.88 -1.17
C LEU A 36 -3.84 -0.61 -2.01
N THR A 37 -4.99 -0.02 -2.30
CA THR A 37 -5.06 1.29 -2.98
C THR A 37 -6.10 2.19 -2.35
N ASN A 38 -5.90 3.50 -2.45
CA ASN A 38 -6.90 4.50 -2.06
C ASN A 38 -7.62 5.03 -3.29
N ILE A 39 -8.75 4.42 -3.64
CA ILE A 39 -9.56 4.76 -4.83
C ILE A 39 -10.15 6.18 -4.81
N LYS A 40 -10.10 6.87 -3.66
CA LYS A 40 -10.63 8.23 -3.52
C LYS A 40 -9.57 9.31 -3.75
N ALA A 41 -8.30 8.95 -3.81
CA ALA A 41 -7.17 9.87 -3.92
C ALA A 41 -6.57 9.80 -5.33
N ILE A 42 -7.30 10.28 -6.34
CA ILE A 42 -6.76 10.36 -7.71
C ILE A 42 -5.79 11.53 -7.79
N GLU A 43 -4.54 11.22 -8.12
CA GLU A 43 -3.48 12.20 -8.35
C GLU A 43 -3.22 12.38 -9.85
N LEU A 44 -2.82 13.58 -10.25
CA LEU A 44 -2.54 13.89 -11.65
C LEU A 44 -1.21 13.30 -12.15
N THR A 45 -0.31 12.96 -11.23
CA THR A 45 1.01 12.40 -11.56
C THR A 45 1.31 11.18 -10.70
N GLU A 46 2.03 10.22 -11.28
CA GLU A 46 2.49 9.02 -10.57
C GLU A 46 3.29 9.38 -9.31
N GLN A 47 4.23 10.32 -9.43
CA GLN A 47 5.06 10.74 -8.29
C GLN A 47 4.21 11.17 -7.09
N LYS A 48 3.14 11.96 -7.31
CA LYS A 48 2.24 12.38 -6.22
C LYS A 48 1.49 11.21 -5.61
N ALA A 49 1.07 10.24 -6.43
CA ALA A 49 0.42 9.03 -5.93
C ALA A 49 1.36 8.21 -5.04
N VAL A 50 2.63 8.05 -5.45
CA VAL A 50 3.66 7.37 -4.66
C VAL A 50 3.94 8.11 -3.35
N GLU A 51 4.13 9.43 -3.40
CA GLU A 51 4.35 10.28 -2.21
C GLU A 51 3.18 10.19 -1.22
N SER A 52 1.94 10.20 -1.73
CA SER A 52 0.72 10.00 -0.93
C SER A 52 0.71 8.60 -0.29
N ALA A 53 1.06 7.55 -1.02
CA ALA A 53 1.16 6.19 -0.49
C ALA A 53 2.24 6.08 0.60
N GLU A 54 3.42 6.66 0.37
CA GLU A 54 4.49 6.72 1.35
C GLU A 54 4.08 7.43 2.64
N LYS A 55 3.40 8.57 2.52
CA LYS A 55 2.97 9.36 3.67
C LYS A 55 2.00 8.58 4.54
N SER A 56 1.02 7.91 3.93
CA SER A 56 0.08 7.03 4.63
C SER A 56 0.78 5.82 5.25
N LEU A 57 1.73 5.20 4.54
CA LEU A 57 2.50 4.07 5.05
C LEU A 57 3.37 4.47 6.25
N LYS A 58 4.11 5.59 6.16
CA LYS A 58 4.91 6.16 7.25
C LYS A 58 4.04 6.45 8.47
N LYS A 59 2.85 7.03 8.28
CA LYS A 59 1.87 7.28 9.36
C LYS A 59 1.39 5.99 10.01
N ALA A 60 1.08 4.96 9.22
CA ALA A 60 0.64 3.66 9.72
C ALA A 60 1.76 2.94 10.51
N PHE A 61 3.00 2.97 10.01
CA PHE A 61 4.16 2.42 10.73
C PHE A 61 4.45 3.13 12.04
N LYS A 62 4.34 4.47 12.08
CA LYS A 62 4.47 5.22 13.35
C LYS A 62 3.44 4.75 14.40
N LYS A 63 2.20 4.46 14.00
CA LYS A 63 1.19 3.89 14.90
C LYS A 63 1.51 2.45 15.32
N LYS A 64 2.01 1.62 14.40
CA LYS A 64 2.47 0.27 14.72
C LYS A 64 3.61 0.29 15.74
N GLN A 65 4.64 1.12 15.53
CA GLN A 65 5.79 1.24 16.44
C GLN A 65 5.35 1.64 17.86
N LYS A 66 4.36 2.52 17.99
CA LYS A 66 3.81 2.92 19.31
C LYS A 66 3.04 1.81 20.03
N THR A 67 2.48 0.85 19.30
CA THR A 67 1.51 -0.12 19.87
C THR A 67 1.96 -1.57 19.80
N GLY A 68 2.98 -1.88 19.00
CA GLY A 68 3.50 -3.22 18.78
C GLY A 68 2.60 -4.16 17.96
N LYS A 69 1.41 -3.71 17.52
CA LYS A 69 0.40 -4.59 16.89
C LYS A 69 0.23 -4.31 15.39
N ASP A 70 0.38 -5.35 14.57
CA ASP A 70 0.16 -5.30 13.11
C ASP A 70 -1.26 -4.86 12.74
N TYR A 71 -2.26 -5.22 13.55
CA TYR A 71 -3.64 -4.78 13.37
C TYR A 71 -3.79 -3.25 13.30
N ASN A 72 -2.97 -2.49 14.04
CA ASN A 72 -3.03 -1.03 14.05
C ASN A 72 -2.46 -0.40 12.77
N LEU A 73 -1.54 -1.08 12.11
CA LEU A 73 -1.08 -0.69 10.77
C LEU A 73 -2.23 -0.83 9.77
N ALA A 74 -2.88 -2.01 9.75
CA ALA A 74 -4.01 -2.28 8.87
C ALA A 74 -5.19 -1.31 9.11
N GLN A 75 -5.54 -1.06 10.36
CA GLN A 75 -6.57 -0.07 10.71
C GLN A 75 -6.19 1.34 10.27
N SER A 76 -4.93 1.75 10.43
CA SER A 76 -4.52 3.09 10.00
C SER A 76 -4.58 3.26 8.49
N LEU A 77 -4.19 2.26 7.72
CA LEU A 77 -4.29 2.29 6.26
C LEU A 77 -5.77 2.31 5.82
N LYS A 78 -6.61 1.50 6.47
CA LYS A 78 -8.06 1.49 6.22
C LYS A 78 -8.71 2.84 6.53
N SER A 79 -8.34 3.50 7.64
CA SER A 79 -8.82 4.85 7.98
C SER A 79 -8.35 5.91 6.99
N ASP A 80 -7.17 5.74 6.40
CA ASP A 80 -6.65 6.60 5.32
C ASP A 80 -7.30 6.30 3.96
N GLY A 81 -8.22 5.34 3.88
CA GLY A 81 -9.00 5.03 2.66
C GLY A 81 -8.45 3.89 1.82
N PHE A 82 -7.39 3.21 2.27
CA PHE A 82 -6.84 2.06 1.54
C PHE A 82 -7.74 0.85 1.66
N ILE A 83 -8.07 0.27 0.50
CA ILE A 83 -8.83 -0.97 0.38
C ILE A 83 -7.96 -2.04 -0.30
N LYS A 84 -8.20 -3.30 0.06
CA LYS A 84 -7.57 -4.43 -0.61
C LYS A 84 -8.18 -4.58 -1.99
N VAL A 85 -7.32 -4.68 -3.00
CA VAL A 85 -7.71 -5.07 -4.35
C VAL A 85 -7.18 -6.47 -4.56
N ASP A 86 -8.11 -7.42 -4.64
CA ASP A 86 -7.81 -8.78 -5.04
C ASP A 86 -7.61 -8.82 -6.55
N ASN A 87 -6.57 -9.52 -6.99
CA ASN A 87 -6.26 -9.73 -8.40
C ASN A 87 -5.88 -8.44 -9.19
N PRO A 88 -4.89 -7.66 -8.74
CA PRO A 88 -4.40 -6.57 -9.55
C PRO A 88 -3.67 -7.17 -10.74
N GLN A 89 -4.13 -6.86 -11.94
CA GLN A 89 -3.32 -7.00 -13.14
C GLN A 89 -2.21 -5.95 -13.01
N PHE A 90 -1.18 -6.29 -12.24
CA PHE A 90 0.07 -5.56 -12.19
C PHE A 90 0.58 -5.59 -13.62
N ALA A 91 0.53 -4.45 -14.31
CA ALA A 91 1.32 -4.27 -15.51
C ALA A 91 2.78 -4.51 -15.10
N LYS A 92 3.28 -5.70 -15.44
CA LYS A 92 4.70 -5.96 -15.45
C LYS A 92 5.21 -5.31 -16.72
N ASP A 93 5.98 -4.24 -16.58
CA ASP A 93 7.10 -4.04 -17.50
C ASP A 93 8.25 -4.95 -17.05
#